data_AF-A0A0U5MK52-F1
#
_entry.id   AF-A0A0U5MK52-F1
#
_cell.length_a   1.000
_cell.length_b   1.000
_cell.length_c   1.000
_cell.angle_alpha   90.00
_cell.angle_beta   90.00
_cell.angle_gamma   90.00
#
_symmetry.space_group_name_H-M   'P 1'
#
loop_
_entity.id
_entity.type
_entity.pdbx_description
1 polymer ?
#
loop_
_entity_poly.entity_id
_entity_poly.type
_entity_poly.pdbx_seq_one_letter_code
_entity_poly.pdbx_strand_id
1 'polypeptide(L)'
;MPSLLLINPRFPESFWSFRWAIDHVLPGKKAVNPPLGLATLAALCPALWRVEIIDENIEPIPPTTDADIVGVCGIPTSPSSSRAAARSAASSATSS
;
A
#
# COMPACT_ATOMS: atom_id res chain seq x y z
N MET A 1 7.32 -15.92 -13.91
CA MET A 1 7.18 -14.52 -14.38
C MET A 1 7.15 -13.68 -13.11
N PRO A 2 8.09 -12.74 -12.87
CA PRO A 2 8.26 -12.15 -11.55
C PRO A 2 7.03 -11.37 -11.09
N SER A 3 6.68 -11.49 -9.81
CA SER A 3 5.57 -10.78 -9.18
C SER A 3 6.06 -9.72 -8.18
N LEU A 4 5.48 -8.52 -8.27
CA LEU A 4 5.76 -7.40 -7.40
C LEU A 4 4.46 -6.88 -6.77
N LEU A 5 4.40 -6.88 -5.45
CA LEU A 5 3.31 -6.28 -4.69
C LEU A 5 3.76 -4.94 -4.09
N LEU A 6 3.04 -3.86 -4.38
CA LEU A 6 3.31 -2.52 -3.86
C LEU A 6 2.19 -2.12 -2.90
N ILE A 7 2.54 -1.87 -1.64
CA ILE A 7 1.58 -1.61 -0.57
C ILE A 7 1.66 -0.15 -0.13
N ASN A 8 0.53 0.55 -0.14
CA ASN A 8 0.33 1.80 0.57
C ASN A 8 -0.38 1.52 1.89
N PRO A 9 0.35 1.43 3.01
CA PRO A 9 -0.26 1.09 4.29
C PRO A 9 -1.10 2.25 4.82
N ARG A 10 -2.07 1.92 5.65
CA ARG A 10 -2.96 2.89 6.26
C ARG A 10 -2.18 3.59 7.36
N PHE A 11 -2.10 4.91 7.25
CA PHE A 11 -1.48 5.72 8.28
C PHE A 11 -2.48 5.99 9.40
N PRO A 12 -2.01 6.21 10.64
CA PRO A 12 -2.85 6.74 11.69
C PRO A 12 -3.56 8.00 11.24
N GLU A 13 -4.78 8.22 11.75
CA GLU A 13 -5.53 9.42 11.42
C GLU A 13 -4.70 10.67 11.77
N SER A 14 -4.54 11.53 10.77
CA SER A 14 -3.77 12.76 10.86
C SER A 14 -4.39 13.82 9.98
N PHE A 15 -3.93 15.06 10.09
CA PHE A 15 -4.36 16.16 9.22
C PHE A 15 -4.27 15.76 7.73
N TRP A 16 -3.22 15.04 7.33
CA TRP A 16 -2.97 14.63 5.96
C TRP A 16 -3.78 13.41 5.49
N SER A 17 -4.46 12.72 6.41
CA SER A 17 -5.39 11.64 6.05
C SER A 17 -6.70 12.17 5.49
N PHE A 18 -7.03 13.45 5.74
CA PHE A 18 -8.28 14.11 5.33
C PHE A 18 -9.55 13.31 5.68
N ARG A 19 -9.50 12.44 6.70
CA ARG A 19 -10.60 11.54 7.08
C ARG A 19 -11.91 12.30 7.26
N TRP A 20 -11.88 13.38 8.05
CA TRP A 20 -13.07 14.21 8.26
C TRP A 20 -13.66 14.75 6.95
N ALA A 21 -12.82 15.23 6.03
CA ALA A 21 -13.27 15.76 4.75
C ALA A 21 -13.83 14.65 3.83
N ILE A 22 -13.23 13.46 3.87
CA ILE A 22 -13.77 12.29 3.16
C ILE A 22 -15.17 11.95 3.68
N ASP A 23 -15.32 11.87 5.00
CA ASP A 23 -16.57 11.42 5.63
C ASP A 23 -17.70 12.47 5.54
N HIS A 24 -17.38 13.77 5.53
CA HIS A 24 -18.39 14.83 5.64
C HIS A 24 -18.53 15.71 4.39
N VAL A 25 -17.50 15.80 3.54
CA VAL A 25 -17.45 16.75 2.41
C VAL A 25 -17.37 16.04 1.06
N LEU A 26 -16.81 14.82 1.01
CA LEU A 26 -16.55 14.09 -0.24
C LEU A 26 -17.28 12.74 -0.29
N PRO A 27 -18.63 12.74 -0.41
CA PRO A 27 -19.42 11.52 -0.39
C PRO A 27 -18.97 10.55 -1.50
N GLY A 28 -18.80 9.28 -1.14
CA GLY A 28 -18.40 8.21 -2.05
C GLY A 28 -16.88 8.12 -2.31
N LYS A 29 -16.05 8.98 -1.71
CA LYS A 29 -14.59 8.82 -1.73
C LYS A 29 -14.13 7.97 -0.55
N LYS A 30 -13.10 7.16 -0.76
CA LYS A 30 -12.43 6.35 0.29
C LYS A 30 -11.04 6.88 0.63
N ALA A 31 -10.38 7.51 -0.34
CA ALA A 31 -9.09 8.18 -0.20
C ALA A 31 -9.06 9.38 -1.14
N VAL A 32 -8.33 10.42 -0.76
CA VAL A 32 -8.08 11.61 -1.60
C VAL A 32 -6.69 11.62 -2.23
N ASN A 33 -5.74 10.89 -1.64
CA ASN A 33 -4.36 10.87 -2.08
C ASN A 33 -4.04 9.46 -2.62
N PRO A 34 -4.16 9.22 -3.94
CA PRO A 34 -3.73 7.95 -4.51
C PRO A 34 -2.20 7.78 -4.32
N PRO A 35 -1.69 6.54 -4.22
CA PRO A 35 -0.27 6.30 -4.03
C PRO A 35 0.52 6.49 -5.34
N LEU A 36 0.64 7.74 -5.79
CA LEU A 36 1.23 8.11 -7.08
C LEU A 36 2.68 7.62 -7.24
N GLY A 37 3.45 7.60 -6.14
CA GLY A 37 4.80 7.04 -6.14
C GLY A 37 4.81 5.55 -6.49
N LEU A 38 3.87 4.76 -5.93
CA LEU A 38 3.73 3.35 -6.25
C LEU A 38 3.22 3.13 -7.68
N ALA A 39 2.27 3.95 -8.14
CA ALA A 39 1.79 3.90 -9.52
C ALA A 39 2.93 4.17 -10.53
N THR A 40 3.79 5.13 -10.21
CA THR A 40 4.99 5.43 -11.01
C THR A 40 5.95 4.25 -11.04
N LEU A 41 6.23 3.63 -9.88
CA LEU A 41 7.09 2.45 -9.81
C LEU A 41 6.52 1.29 -10.62
N ALA A 42 5.20 1.04 -10.51
CA ALA A 42 4.55 0.01 -11.29
C ALA A 42 4.67 0.23 -12.80
N ALA A 43 4.57 1.49 -13.26
CA ALA A 43 4.73 1.84 -14.67
C ALA A 43 6.18 1.73 -15.17
N LEU A 44 7.17 1.82 -14.28
CA LEU A 44 8.60 1.67 -14.61
C LEU A 44 9.08 0.22 -14.57
N CYS A 45 8.29 -0.70 -14.03
CA CYS A 45 8.64 -2.12 -14.03
C CYS A 45 8.73 -2.67 -15.45
N PRO A 46 9.62 -3.66 -15.71
CA PRO A 46 9.67 -4.32 -16.99
C PRO A 46 8.31 -4.91 -17.37
N ALA A 47 7.93 -4.84 -18.66
CA ALA A 47 6.60 -5.24 -19.13
C ALA A 47 6.21 -6.70 -18.83
N LEU A 48 7.19 -7.57 -18.58
CA LEU A 48 6.97 -8.97 -18.22
C LEU A 48 6.68 -9.18 -16.72
N TRP A 49 6.71 -8.14 -15.88
CA TRP A 49 6.44 -8.29 -14.45
C TRP A 49 4.94 -8.19 -14.19
N ARG A 50 4.44 -9.06 -13.30
CA ARG A 50 3.08 -8.92 -12.75
C ARG A 50 3.18 -7.96 -11.58
N VAL A 51 2.62 -6.76 -11.72
CA VAL A 51 2.64 -5.73 -10.66
C VAL A 51 1.24 -5.49 -10.13
N GLU A 52 1.11 -5.47 -8.81
CA GLU A 52 -0.14 -5.17 -8.10
C GLU A 52 0.09 -4.04 -7.09
N ILE A 53 -0.89 -3.14 -6.95
CA ILE A 53 -0.86 -2.06 -5.96
C ILE A 53 -2.06 -2.24 -5.03
N ILE A 54 -1.79 -2.29 -3.73
CA ILE A 54 -2.82 -2.34 -2.70
C ILE A 54 -2.76 -1.07 -1.86
N ASP A 55 -3.88 -0.38 -1.76
CA ASP A 55 -4.03 0.80 -0.90
C ASP A 55 -4.89 0.46 0.31
N GLU A 56 -4.26 0.38 1.48
CA GLU A 56 -4.93 0.03 2.74
C GLU A 56 -5.95 1.08 3.19
N ASN A 57 -5.91 2.29 2.60
CA ASN A 57 -6.94 3.30 2.81
C ASN A 57 -8.26 2.94 2.10
N ILE A 58 -8.23 2.06 1.10
CA ILE A 58 -9.37 1.67 0.27
C ILE A 58 -9.82 0.24 0.58
N GLU A 59 -8.88 -0.69 0.73
CA GLU A 59 -9.12 -2.13 0.92
C GLU A 59 -8.07 -2.76 1.84
N PRO A 60 -8.38 -3.81 2.60
CA PRO A 60 -7.40 -4.41 3.52
C PRO A 60 -6.25 -5.10 2.78
N ILE A 61 -5.05 -5.08 3.38
CA ILE A 61 -3.90 -5.84 2.89
C ILE A 61 -4.18 -7.34 3.11
N PRO A 62 -3.92 -8.22 2.12
CA PRO A 62 -4.07 -9.66 2.30
C PRO A 62 -3.11 -10.17 3.38
N PRO A 63 -3.54 -11.15 4.21
CA PRO A 63 -2.72 -11.68 5.28
C PRO A 63 -1.47 -12.42 4.76
N THR A 64 -1.55 -12.92 3.52
CA THR A 64 -0.46 -13.61 2.85
C THR A 64 -0.35 -13.23 1.39
N THR A 65 0.86 -13.23 0.84
CA THR A 65 1.15 -13.02 -0.58
C THR A 65 2.18 -14.03 -1.07
N ASP A 66 2.06 -14.42 -2.34
CA ASP A 66 3.02 -15.21 -3.10
C ASP A 66 3.96 -14.33 -3.95
N ALA A 67 3.98 -13.02 -3.69
CA ALA A 67 4.80 -12.07 -4.43
C ALA A 67 6.31 -12.31 -4.21
N ASP A 68 7.09 -12.32 -5.28
CA ASP A 68 8.55 -12.45 -5.20
C ASP A 68 9.19 -11.24 -4.49
N ILE A 69 8.62 -10.05 -4.71
CA ILE A 69 9.07 -8.79 -4.09
C ILE A 69 7.85 -8.06 -3.52
N VAL A 70 8.02 -7.50 -2.31
CA VAL A 70 7.05 -6.58 -1.72
C VAL A 70 7.69 -5.23 -1.45
N GLY A 71 7.15 -4.18 -2.07
CA GLY A 71 7.48 -2.79 -1.80
C GLY A 71 6.44 -2.16 -0.87
N VAL A 72 6.88 -1.39 0.13
CA VAL A 72 5.99 -0.70 1.06
C VAL A 72 6.26 0.80 0.98
N CYS A 73 5.21 1.59 0.72
CA CYS A 73 5.29 3.05 0.81
C CYS A 73 5.37 3.47 2.28
N GLY A 74 6.18 4.49 2.58
CA GLY A 74 6.32 5.01 3.92
C GLY A 74 6.51 6.51 3.93
N ILE A 75 5.80 7.17 4.84
CA ILE A 75 6.07 8.56 5.21
C ILE A 75 6.94 8.51 6.48
N PRO A 76 8.04 9.29 6.58
CA PRO A 76 8.94 9.25 7.73
C PRO A 76 8.26 9.47 9.09
N THR A 77 7.13 10.17 9.11
CA THR A 77 6.36 10.50 10.31
C THR A 77 5.47 9.36 10.82
N SER A 78 5.34 8.25 10.10
CA SER A 78 4.52 7.08 10.50
C SER A 78 5.30 5.75 10.44
N PRO A 79 6.38 5.60 11.21
CA PRO A 79 7.26 4.43 11.11
C PRO A 79 6.66 3.14 11.67
N SER A 80 5.64 3.20 12.54
CA SER A 80 4.96 2.01 13.08
C SER A 80 4.14 1.28 12.01
N SER A 81 3.38 2.02 11.19
CA SER A 81 2.54 1.47 10.12
C SER A 81 3.38 0.82 9.01
N SER A 82 4.41 1.51 8.51
CA SER A 82 5.29 0.94 7.49
C SER A 82 6.02 -0.34 7.97
N ARG A 83 6.42 -0.39 9.25
CA ARG A 83 7.01 -1.61 9.83
C ARG A 83 6.01 -2.75 10.02
N ALA A 84 4.75 -2.45 10.30
CA ALA A 84 3.71 -3.47 10.42
C ALA A 84 3.41 -4.09 9.04
N ALA A 85 3.24 -3.26 8.02
CA ALA A 85 3.06 -3.72 6.64
C ALA A 85 4.25 -4.54 6.13
N ALA A 86 5.48 -4.09 6.39
CA ALA A 86 6.69 -4.85 6.05
C ALA A 86 6.75 -6.22 6.77
N ARG A 87 6.32 -6.30 8.03
CA ARG A 87 6.26 -7.57 8.77
C ARG A 87 5.18 -8.51 8.24
N SER A 88 4.00 -7.98 7.90
CA SER A 88 2.92 -8.76 7.30
C SER A 88 3.32 -9.33 5.93
N ALA A 89 4.02 -8.52 5.14
CA ALA A 89 4.62 -8.95 3.88
C ALA A 89 5.74 -9.98 4.06
N ALA A 90 6.60 -9.83 5.07
CA ALA A 90 7.72 -10.75 5.29
C ALA A 90 7.28 -12.10 5.87
N SER A 91 6.28 -12.13 6.75
CA SER A 91 5.77 -13.36 7.37
C SER A 91 5.03 -14.27 6.39
N SER A 92 4.61 -13.73 5.25
CA SER A 92 3.94 -14.49 4.20
C SER A 92 4.89 -15.09 3.17
N ALA A 93 6.09 -14.53 2.99
CA ALA A 93 7.13 -15.09 2.14
C ALA A 93 7.82 -16.37 2.72
N THR A 94 7.72 -16.61 4.03
CA THR A 94 8.40 -17.75 4.69
C THR A 94 7.57 -19.04 4.76
N SER A 95 6.38 -19.06 4.15
CA SER A 95 5.44 -20.19 4.22
C SER A 95 5.38 -21.06 2.95
N SER A 96 6.32 -20.89 2.01
CA SER A 96 6.42 -21.65 0.76
C SER A 96 7.69 -22.49 0.70
#